data_AF-A0AA38HVU9-F1
#
_entry.id   AF-A0AA38HVU9-F1
#
_cell.length_a   1.000
_cell.length_b   1.000
_cell.length_c   1.000
_cell.angle_alpha   90.00
_cell.angle_beta   90.00
_cell.angle_gamma   90.00
#
_symmetry.space_group_name_H-M   'P 1'
#
loop_
_entity.id
_entity.type
_entity.pdbx_description
1 polymer ?
#
loop_
_entity_poly.entity_id
_entity_poly.type
_entity_poly.pdbx_seq_one_letter_code
_entity_poly.pdbx_strand_id
1 'polypeptide(L)'
;MNQNELWTAIGEEIVNSNLEYERIKFLGFLSCTNYRGENYHENLDYDDVLKITEAYVALGGGGLALFGTACLYAWPETLSQVIQRFEDRTIIDRTKFMDDSCYKGTLGACFSTTLGSVLHELCHTFDLGHTEVGIMGRGFDDIYKDFLCEERLDQSNDLECQKLKEKSGYGSLGKFVRERRKQKGIVNNIFLTKSCVTILAYHRWLNSFQLSDKVVKFDPLTKLVSSTAGLRVIELRDEENGMVLLHWIFDGRILKYSFKLPEEDLQKYGCKYVVFVEDNHGNILKHVNM
;
A
#
# COMPACT_ATOMS: atom_id res chain seq x y z
N MET A 1 17.02 -3.19 -17.57
CA MET A 1 16.99 -2.68 -16.19
C MET A 1 15.94 -3.46 -15.45
N ASN A 2 16.24 -3.92 -14.24
CA ASN A 2 15.22 -4.48 -13.35
C ASN A 2 14.38 -3.36 -12.71
N GLN A 3 13.36 -3.73 -11.94
CA GLN A 3 12.43 -2.77 -11.34
C GLN A 3 13.15 -1.78 -10.39
N ASN A 4 14.07 -2.27 -9.55
CA ASN A 4 14.82 -1.46 -8.59
C ASN A 4 15.75 -0.46 -9.29
N GLU A 5 16.43 -0.89 -10.35
CA GLU A 5 17.26 -0.01 -11.18
C GLU A 5 16.43 1.10 -11.81
N LEU A 6 15.23 0.77 -12.30
CA LEU A 6 14.31 1.73 -12.92
C LEU A 6 13.76 2.74 -11.90
N TRP A 7 13.31 2.26 -10.74
CA TRP A 7 12.85 3.11 -9.64
C TRP A 7 13.97 4.03 -9.15
N THR A 8 15.19 3.52 -9.03
CA THR A 8 16.37 4.28 -8.59
C THR A 8 16.72 5.36 -9.62
N ALA A 9 16.78 5.02 -10.91
CA ALA A 9 17.09 5.99 -11.95
C ALA A 9 16.08 7.15 -11.99
N ILE A 10 14.77 6.85 -11.91
CA ILE A 10 13.73 7.90 -11.88
C ILE A 10 13.79 8.70 -10.57
N GLY A 11 14.08 8.05 -9.44
CA GLY A 11 14.28 8.73 -8.16
C GLY A 11 15.47 9.72 -8.21
N GLU A 12 16.59 9.31 -8.80
CA GLU A 12 17.76 10.16 -9.00
C GLU A 12 17.46 11.33 -9.94
N GLU A 13 16.70 11.11 -11.02
CA GLU A 13 16.26 12.20 -11.90
C GLU A 13 15.39 13.22 -11.16
N ILE A 14 14.45 12.77 -10.33
CA ILE A 14 13.60 13.66 -9.51
C ILE A 14 14.46 14.47 -8.54
N VAL A 15 15.41 13.84 -7.84
CA VAL A 15 16.30 14.52 -6.88
C VAL A 15 17.18 15.56 -7.56
N ASN A 16 17.67 15.27 -8.78
CA ASN A 16 18.52 16.18 -9.55
C ASN A 16 17.73 17.22 -10.37
N SER A 17 16.39 17.17 -10.33
CA SER A 17 15.52 18.10 -11.05
C SER A 17 15.25 19.38 -10.23
N ASN A 18 14.56 20.34 -10.84
CA ASN A 18 14.08 21.54 -10.15
C ASN A 18 12.78 21.30 -9.36
N LEU A 19 12.35 20.05 -9.20
CA LEU A 19 11.16 19.72 -8.42
C LEU A 19 11.52 19.76 -6.93
N GLU A 20 10.63 20.33 -6.11
CA GLU A 20 10.80 20.41 -4.66
C GLU A 20 10.56 19.03 -4.00
N TYR A 21 11.41 18.05 -4.26
CA TYR A 21 11.21 16.64 -3.86
C TYR A 21 11.14 16.44 -2.33
N GLU A 22 11.67 17.36 -1.54
CA GLU A 22 11.54 17.35 -0.07
C GLU A 22 10.12 17.71 0.41
N ARG A 23 9.31 18.33 -0.47
CA ARG A 23 7.97 18.86 -0.20
C ARG A 23 6.88 18.21 -1.06
N ILE A 24 7.26 17.39 -2.05
CA ILE A 24 6.33 16.64 -2.90
C ILE A 24 6.60 15.12 -2.80
N LYS A 25 5.55 14.33 -2.58
CA LYS A 25 5.56 12.88 -2.84
C LYS A 25 5.06 12.65 -4.27
N PHE A 26 5.64 11.68 -4.96
CA PHE A 26 5.35 11.38 -6.35
C PHE A 26 4.66 10.04 -6.48
N LEU A 27 3.58 10.02 -7.26
CA LEU A 27 3.00 8.80 -7.83
C LEU A 27 3.17 8.89 -9.35
N GLY A 28 4.02 8.03 -9.90
CA GLY A 28 4.38 8.03 -11.32
C GLY A 28 3.89 6.78 -12.04
N PHE A 29 3.52 6.95 -13.32
CA PHE A 29 3.17 5.86 -14.23
C PHE A 29 4.09 5.90 -15.45
N LEU A 30 4.78 4.79 -15.73
CA LEU A 30 5.72 4.70 -16.84
C LEU A 30 4.99 4.44 -18.16
N SER A 31 5.08 5.39 -19.09
CA SER A 31 4.47 5.28 -20.41
C SER A 31 5.12 4.26 -21.34
N CYS A 32 6.31 3.73 -20.99
CA CYS A 32 7.09 2.82 -21.82
C CYS A 32 6.99 1.35 -21.41
N THR A 33 6.13 1.00 -20.46
CA THR A 33 5.88 -0.41 -20.11
C THR A 33 5.28 -1.13 -21.31
N ASN A 34 5.86 -2.27 -21.67
CA ASN A 34 5.50 -2.99 -22.88
C ASN A 34 5.40 -4.50 -22.63
N TYR A 35 4.20 -5.03 -22.74
CA TYR A 35 3.92 -6.45 -22.55
C TYR A 35 4.12 -7.24 -23.86
N ARG A 36 5.01 -8.24 -23.84
CA ARG A 36 5.30 -9.10 -25.00
C ARG A 36 4.40 -10.33 -25.02
N GLY A 37 3.10 -10.12 -25.25
CA GLY A 37 2.08 -11.17 -25.25
C GLY A 37 2.33 -12.29 -26.28
N GLU A 38 3.11 -12.04 -27.33
CA GLU A 38 3.56 -13.06 -28.29
C GLU A 38 4.42 -14.18 -27.65
N ASN A 39 5.04 -13.92 -26.50
CA ASN A 39 5.84 -14.89 -25.75
C ASN A 39 5.02 -15.64 -24.68
N TYR A 40 3.75 -15.31 -24.52
CA TYR A 40 2.87 -15.94 -23.54
C TYR A 40 2.56 -17.39 -23.90
N HIS A 41 2.47 -18.26 -22.89
CA HIS A 41 1.93 -19.61 -22.99
C HIS A 41 1.25 -20.01 -21.67
N GLU A 42 0.36 -21.00 -21.72
CA GLU A 42 -0.60 -21.31 -20.62
C GLU A 42 0.02 -21.67 -19.27
N ASN A 43 1.29 -22.06 -19.24
CA ASN A 43 1.98 -22.52 -18.03
C ASN A 43 2.91 -21.48 -17.39
N LEU A 44 2.84 -20.21 -17.82
CA LEU A 44 3.63 -19.15 -17.22
C LEU A 44 3.12 -18.82 -15.82
N ASP A 45 4.04 -18.77 -14.86
CA ASP A 45 3.77 -18.20 -13.55
C ASP A 45 3.88 -16.66 -13.57
N TYR A 46 3.66 -16.03 -12.41
CA TYR A 46 3.71 -14.58 -12.29
C TYR A 46 5.10 -14.02 -12.63
N ASP A 47 6.18 -14.65 -12.14
CA ASP A 47 7.54 -14.20 -12.38
C ASP A 47 7.91 -14.29 -13.87
N ASP A 48 7.41 -15.31 -14.57
CA ASP A 48 7.60 -15.42 -16.01
C ASP A 48 6.80 -14.37 -16.80
N VAL A 49 5.58 -14.02 -16.35
CA VAL A 49 4.82 -12.89 -16.93
C VAL A 49 5.61 -11.59 -16.78
N LEU A 50 6.27 -11.36 -15.63
CA LEU A 50 7.13 -10.19 -15.44
C LEU A 50 8.34 -10.20 -16.38
N LYS A 51 8.96 -11.35 -16.64
CA LYS A 51 10.12 -11.47 -17.56
C LYS A 51 9.76 -11.11 -19.00
N ILE A 52 8.52 -11.34 -19.43
CA ILE A 52 8.03 -10.94 -20.76
C ILE A 52 7.41 -9.54 -20.77
N THR A 53 7.48 -8.79 -19.67
CA THR A 53 6.98 -7.42 -19.56
C THR A 53 8.15 -6.44 -19.42
N GLU A 54 8.46 -5.73 -20.49
CA GLU A 54 9.52 -4.72 -20.50
C GLU A 54 9.09 -3.50 -19.68
N ALA A 55 10.05 -2.89 -18.96
CA ALA A 55 9.83 -1.73 -18.10
C ALA A 55 8.63 -1.92 -17.14
N TYR A 56 8.41 -3.15 -16.67
CA TYR A 56 7.55 -3.43 -15.54
C TYR A 56 8.17 -2.85 -14.27
N VAL A 57 7.35 -2.24 -13.43
CA VAL A 57 7.73 -1.75 -12.09
C VAL A 57 6.45 -1.62 -11.26
N ALA A 58 6.53 -2.01 -10.00
CA ALA A 58 5.54 -1.69 -8.98
C ALA A 58 6.34 -1.55 -7.69
N LEU A 59 6.85 -0.33 -7.45
CA LEU A 59 7.77 -0.06 -6.35
C LEU A 59 7.49 1.28 -5.71
N GLY A 60 7.50 1.30 -4.38
CA GLY A 60 7.21 2.43 -3.54
C GLY A 60 8.17 2.52 -2.38
N GLY A 61 8.55 3.75 -2.04
CA GLY A 61 9.42 4.02 -0.92
C GLY A 61 9.90 5.45 -0.95
N GLY A 62 10.43 5.93 0.18
CA GLY A 62 10.96 7.30 0.27
C GLY A 62 9.94 8.32 -0.24
N GLY A 63 10.27 9.02 -1.33
CA GLY A 63 9.40 10.03 -1.96
C GLY A 63 8.59 9.57 -3.18
N LEU A 64 8.75 8.34 -3.66
CA LEU A 64 8.27 7.91 -4.98
C LEU A 64 7.57 6.55 -4.93
N ALA A 65 6.34 6.50 -5.44
CA ALA A 65 5.67 5.29 -5.90
C ALA A 65 5.66 5.28 -7.43
N LEU A 66 6.20 4.25 -8.05
CA LEU A 66 6.36 4.13 -9.50
C LEU A 66 5.69 2.85 -10.01
N PHE A 67 4.86 2.99 -11.04
CA PHE A 67 4.10 1.90 -11.64
C PHE A 67 4.28 1.79 -13.14
N GLY A 68 4.36 0.55 -13.61
CA GLY A 68 4.22 0.22 -15.02
C GLY A 68 2.77 0.33 -15.47
N THR A 69 2.57 0.55 -16.77
CA THR A 69 1.25 0.82 -17.36
C THR A 69 0.61 -0.38 -18.06
N ALA A 70 1.23 -1.57 -17.96
CA ALA A 70 0.80 -2.79 -18.67
C ALA A 70 -0.66 -3.20 -18.40
N CYS A 71 -1.22 -2.84 -17.24
CA CYS A 71 -2.58 -3.19 -16.83
C CYS A 71 -3.58 -2.03 -16.90
N LEU A 72 -3.16 -0.83 -17.32
CA LEU A 72 -4.07 0.33 -17.39
C LEU A 72 -5.20 0.14 -18.39
N TYR A 73 -5.08 -0.78 -19.35
CA TYR A 73 -6.17 -1.12 -20.27
C TYR A 73 -7.44 -1.65 -19.55
N ALA A 74 -7.30 -2.18 -18.34
CA ALA A 74 -8.43 -2.63 -17.51
C ALA A 74 -9.07 -1.49 -16.70
N TRP A 75 -8.40 -0.34 -16.58
CA TRP A 75 -8.83 0.77 -15.73
C TRP A 75 -9.99 1.55 -16.35
N PRO A 76 -10.83 2.20 -15.53
CA PRO A 76 -11.83 3.14 -16.01
C PRO A 76 -11.16 4.38 -16.61
N GLU A 77 -11.69 4.85 -17.75
CA GLU A 77 -11.26 6.12 -18.36
C GLU A 77 -11.93 7.32 -17.65
N THR A 78 -13.05 7.08 -16.98
CA THR A 78 -13.82 8.10 -16.27
C THR A 78 -14.30 7.60 -14.91
N LEU A 79 -14.48 8.52 -13.96
CA LEU A 79 -14.94 8.18 -12.62
C LEU A 79 -16.30 7.45 -12.60
N SER A 80 -17.19 7.77 -13.55
CA SER A 80 -18.49 7.10 -13.68
C SER A 80 -18.40 5.61 -14.03
N GLN A 81 -17.29 5.17 -14.62
CA GLN A 81 -17.08 3.77 -15.03
C GLN A 81 -16.51 2.88 -13.91
N VAL A 82 -16.08 3.45 -12.78
CA VAL A 82 -15.37 2.71 -11.72
C VAL A 82 -16.13 1.45 -11.27
N ILE A 83 -17.42 1.57 -10.94
CA ILE A 83 -18.23 0.43 -10.47
C ILE A 83 -18.37 -0.62 -11.57
N GLN A 84 -18.73 -0.19 -12.79
CA GLN A 84 -18.87 -1.08 -13.95
C GLN A 84 -17.57 -1.84 -14.25
N ARG A 85 -16.41 -1.17 -14.13
CA ARG A 85 -15.11 -1.80 -14.39
C ARG A 85 -14.77 -2.84 -13.33
N PHE A 86 -15.08 -2.61 -12.05
CA PHE A 86 -14.91 -3.64 -11.02
C PHE A 86 -15.78 -4.88 -11.27
N GLU A 87 -16.97 -4.70 -11.85
CA GLU A 87 -17.90 -5.78 -12.19
C GLU A 87 -17.58 -6.50 -13.52
N ASP A 88 -16.58 -6.03 -14.26
CA ASP A 88 -16.25 -6.57 -15.59
C ASP A 88 -15.66 -7.99 -15.50
N ARG A 89 -16.46 -8.97 -15.93
CA ARG A 89 -16.10 -10.39 -15.96
C ARG A 89 -15.51 -10.86 -17.28
N THR A 90 -15.26 -9.95 -18.23
CA THR A 90 -14.58 -10.29 -19.48
C THR A 90 -13.23 -10.93 -19.19
N ILE A 91 -12.97 -12.09 -19.79
CA ILE A 91 -11.71 -12.81 -19.64
C ILE A 91 -10.60 -12.09 -20.40
N ILE A 92 -9.43 -11.99 -19.77
CA ILE A 92 -8.25 -11.38 -20.37
C ILE A 92 -7.65 -12.31 -21.42
N ASP A 93 -7.50 -11.82 -22.65
CA ASP A 93 -6.70 -12.46 -23.68
C ASP A 93 -5.21 -12.23 -23.40
N ARG A 94 -4.59 -13.17 -22.69
CA ARG A 94 -3.18 -13.10 -22.26
C ARG A 94 -2.19 -13.14 -23.41
N THR A 95 -2.62 -13.48 -24.62
CA THR A 95 -1.76 -13.36 -25.82
C THR A 95 -1.60 -11.90 -26.26
N LYS A 96 -2.43 -10.99 -25.74
CA LYS A 96 -2.44 -9.55 -26.09
C LYS A 96 -2.22 -8.63 -24.90
N PHE A 97 -2.71 -9.01 -23.73
CA PHE A 97 -2.75 -8.13 -22.57
C PHE A 97 -2.17 -8.80 -21.33
N MET A 98 -1.41 -8.05 -20.54
CA MET A 98 -0.86 -8.54 -19.28
C MET A 98 -1.99 -8.80 -18.29
N ASP A 99 -1.96 -9.95 -17.63
CA ASP A 99 -2.91 -10.30 -16.57
C ASP A 99 -2.24 -10.22 -15.20
N ASP A 100 -2.55 -9.15 -14.46
CA ASP A 100 -2.16 -8.97 -13.06
C ASP A 100 -3.40 -8.97 -12.15
N SER A 101 -4.28 -9.94 -12.36
CA SER A 101 -5.52 -10.09 -11.60
C SER A 101 -5.40 -11.01 -10.38
N CYS A 102 -4.18 -11.34 -9.95
CA CYS A 102 -3.93 -12.37 -8.94
C CYS A 102 -4.65 -13.69 -9.28
N TYR A 103 -4.41 -14.19 -10.49
CA TYR A 103 -4.95 -15.45 -11.03
C TYR A 103 -6.48 -15.52 -11.24
N LYS A 104 -7.21 -14.39 -11.12
CA LYS A 104 -8.67 -14.34 -11.32
C LYS A 104 -9.07 -14.29 -12.81
N GLY A 105 -8.21 -13.75 -13.67
CA GLY A 105 -8.32 -13.78 -15.13
C GLY A 105 -9.33 -12.82 -15.77
N THR A 106 -9.94 -11.90 -15.01
CA THR A 106 -10.93 -10.95 -15.54
C THR A 106 -10.43 -9.52 -15.55
N LEU A 107 -11.00 -8.68 -16.42
CA LEU A 107 -10.71 -7.25 -16.48
C LEU A 107 -10.95 -6.56 -15.13
N GLY A 108 -12.08 -6.80 -14.47
CA GLY A 108 -12.40 -6.18 -13.19
C GLY A 108 -11.49 -6.62 -12.06
N ALA A 109 -11.02 -7.87 -12.09
CA ALA A 109 -10.04 -8.35 -11.14
C ALA A 109 -8.65 -7.75 -11.37
N CYS A 110 -8.21 -7.61 -12.63
CA CYS A 110 -6.97 -6.94 -13.00
C CYS A 110 -7.00 -5.46 -12.58
N PHE A 111 -8.11 -4.76 -12.82
CA PHE A 111 -8.31 -3.41 -12.32
C PHE A 111 -8.23 -3.34 -10.79
N SER A 112 -8.90 -4.26 -10.08
CA SER A 112 -8.85 -4.31 -8.61
C SER A 112 -7.44 -4.49 -8.07
N THR A 113 -6.75 -5.55 -8.50
CA THR A 113 -5.40 -5.86 -8.00
C THR A 113 -4.42 -4.75 -8.32
N THR A 114 -4.44 -4.20 -9.54
CA THR A 114 -3.49 -3.14 -9.92
C THR A 114 -3.79 -1.79 -9.26
N LEU A 115 -5.06 -1.43 -9.05
CA LEU A 115 -5.41 -0.25 -8.24
C LEU A 115 -5.00 -0.42 -6.78
N GLY A 116 -5.22 -1.61 -6.22
CA GLY A 116 -4.79 -1.96 -4.88
C GLY A 116 -3.27 -1.91 -4.72
N SER A 117 -2.54 -2.44 -5.70
CA SER A 117 -1.08 -2.39 -5.75
C SER A 117 -0.60 -0.93 -5.78
N VAL A 118 -1.20 -0.07 -6.61
CA VAL A 118 -0.95 1.39 -6.60
C VAL A 118 -1.09 2.01 -5.21
N LEU A 119 -2.15 1.65 -4.48
CA LEU A 119 -2.33 2.13 -3.12
C LEU A 119 -1.28 1.58 -2.15
N HIS A 120 -0.88 0.32 -2.29
CA HIS A 120 0.14 -0.34 -1.48
C HIS A 120 1.50 0.38 -1.58
N GLU A 121 1.99 0.58 -2.79
CA GLU A 121 3.28 1.26 -3.01
C GLU A 121 3.20 2.75 -2.66
N LEU A 122 2.06 3.41 -2.87
CA LEU A 122 1.83 4.77 -2.38
C LEU A 122 1.95 4.81 -0.85
N CYS A 123 1.43 3.81 -0.14
CA CYS A 123 1.57 3.72 1.31
C CYS A 123 3.03 3.54 1.75
N HIS A 124 3.89 2.85 0.98
CA HIS A 124 5.33 2.80 1.29
C HIS A 124 6.00 4.19 1.27
N THR A 125 5.50 5.15 0.49
CA THR A 125 6.00 6.54 0.52
C THR A 125 5.72 7.28 1.84
N PHE A 126 4.82 6.73 2.67
CA PHE A 126 4.51 7.19 4.03
C PHE A 126 5.16 6.30 5.10
N ASP A 127 6.21 5.56 4.74
CA ASP A 127 7.00 4.72 5.63
C ASP A 127 6.28 3.50 6.21
N LEU A 128 5.14 3.09 5.63
CA LEU A 128 4.47 1.85 6.01
C LEU A 128 5.31 0.64 5.58
N GLY A 129 5.51 -0.34 6.46
CA GLY A 129 6.13 -1.63 6.12
C GLY A 129 5.09 -2.65 5.66
N HIS A 130 5.54 -3.79 5.11
CA HIS A 130 4.64 -4.88 4.78
C HIS A 130 4.02 -5.48 6.05
N THR A 131 2.78 -5.95 5.94
CA THR A 131 2.08 -6.64 7.02
C THR A 131 1.48 -7.95 6.53
N GLU A 132 1.26 -8.92 7.41
CA GLU A 132 0.66 -10.22 7.02
C GLU A 132 -0.75 -10.08 6.43
N VAL A 133 -1.47 -9.03 6.82
CA VAL A 133 -2.88 -8.77 6.47
C VAL A 133 -3.07 -7.33 6.03
N GLY A 134 -4.25 -6.98 5.50
CA GLY A 134 -4.55 -5.60 5.15
C GLY A 134 -3.99 -5.18 3.79
N ILE A 135 -4.07 -3.88 3.50
CA ILE A 135 -3.55 -3.26 2.27
C ILE A 135 -2.04 -3.42 2.15
N MET A 136 -1.30 -3.36 3.27
CA MET A 136 0.15 -3.59 3.28
C MET A 136 0.54 -5.09 3.26
N GLY A 137 -0.46 -5.99 3.21
CA GLY A 137 -0.29 -7.41 2.87
C GLY A 137 -0.92 -7.71 1.52
N ARG A 138 -1.63 -8.84 1.38
CA ARG A 138 -2.37 -9.19 0.14
C ARG A 138 -3.82 -8.70 0.12
N GLY A 139 -4.25 -7.89 1.08
CA GLY A 139 -5.62 -7.38 1.13
C GLY A 139 -5.96 -6.40 0.01
N PHE A 140 -4.95 -5.81 -0.64
CA PHE A 140 -5.15 -4.88 -1.75
C PHE A 140 -5.73 -5.54 -3.01
N ASP A 141 -5.54 -6.85 -3.21
CA ASP A 141 -6.07 -7.61 -4.36
C ASP A 141 -7.59 -7.51 -4.48
N ASP A 142 -8.25 -7.27 -3.36
CA ASP A 142 -9.70 -7.29 -3.21
C ASP A 142 -10.29 -5.89 -3.03
N ILE A 143 -9.57 -4.82 -3.36
CA ILE A 143 -10.03 -3.43 -3.14
C ILE A 143 -11.44 -3.17 -3.70
N TYR A 144 -11.84 -3.87 -4.76
CA TYR A 144 -13.20 -3.83 -5.31
C TYR A 144 -14.30 -4.09 -4.28
N LYS A 145 -14.06 -4.86 -3.21
CA LYS A 145 -15.05 -5.16 -2.16
C LYS A 145 -15.47 -3.94 -1.34
N ASP A 146 -14.66 -2.88 -1.29
CA ASP A 146 -15.06 -1.60 -0.69
C ASP A 146 -16.00 -0.79 -1.61
N PHE A 147 -16.02 -1.12 -2.91
CA PHE A 147 -16.85 -0.46 -3.92
C PHE A 147 -18.12 -1.25 -4.25
N LEU A 148 -18.00 -2.59 -4.35
CA LEU A 148 -19.09 -3.49 -4.68
C LEU A 148 -19.79 -3.97 -3.40
N CYS A 149 -21.12 -3.92 -3.40
CA CYS A 149 -21.92 -4.59 -2.37
C CYS A 149 -21.97 -6.07 -2.73
N GLU A 150 -21.31 -6.95 -1.99
CA GLU A 150 -21.77 -8.35 -1.96
C GLU A 150 -23.03 -8.39 -1.09
N GLU A 151 -24.20 -8.19 -1.70
CA GLU A 151 -25.40 -8.78 -1.15
C GLU A 151 -25.12 -10.28 -1.06
N ARG A 152 -25.19 -10.85 0.15
CA ARG A 152 -25.27 -12.31 0.28
C ARG A 152 -26.42 -12.74 -0.60
N LEU A 153 -26.13 -13.51 -1.65
CA LEU A 153 -27.14 -14.28 -2.37
C LEU A 153 -27.64 -15.40 -1.45
N ASP A 154 -28.28 -15.03 -0.35
CA ASP A 154 -29.19 -15.91 0.35
C ASP A 154 -30.50 -15.86 -0.43
N GLN A 155 -30.82 -16.99 -1.04
CA GLN A 155 -32.05 -17.23 -1.77
C GLN A 155 -33.25 -16.92 -0.87
N SER A 156 -33.92 -15.77 -1.07
CA SER A 156 -35.38 -15.61 -1.06
C SER A 156 -35.81 -14.13 -1.02
N ASN A 157 -36.66 -13.79 -1.99
CA ASN A 157 -37.65 -12.72 -1.99
C ASN A 157 -37.21 -11.24 -2.08
N ASP A 158 -37.52 -10.70 -3.25
CA ASP A 158 -38.20 -9.42 -3.50
C ASP A 158 -37.50 -8.06 -3.25
N LEU A 159 -37.45 -7.31 -4.37
CA LEU A 159 -37.72 -5.87 -4.50
C LEU A 159 -36.80 -4.86 -3.79
N GLU A 160 -35.82 -4.35 -4.54
CA GLU A 160 -35.74 -2.94 -4.99
C GLU A 160 -34.30 -2.59 -5.44
N CYS A 161 -33.88 -3.09 -6.61
CA CYS A 161 -32.68 -2.58 -7.28
C CYS A 161 -33.09 -1.57 -8.39
N GLN A 162 -33.83 -0.54 -8.01
CA GLN A 162 -34.10 0.61 -8.88
C GLN A 162 -34.26 1.88 -8.05
N LYS A 163 -33.14 2.58 -7.87
CA LYS A 163 -33.01 4.05 -7.93
C LYS A 163 -31.67 4.40 -7.32
N LEU A 164 -30.76 4.90 -8.17
CA LEU A 164 -29.82 6.00 -7.88
C LEU A 164 -29.02 6.24 -9.17
N LYS A 165 -29.75 6.59 -10.24
CA LYS A 165 -29.18 7.38 -11.32
C LYS A 165 -28.97 8.80 -10.78
N GLU A 166 -27.84 9.38 -11.13
CA GLU A 166 -27.52 10.81 -11.06
C GLU A 166 -27.36 11.41 -9.65
N LYS A 167 -26.12 11.44 -9.14
CA LYS A 167 -25.49 12.68 -8.63
C LYS A 167 -23.98 12.62 -8.86
N SER A 168 -23.53 13.26 -9.92
CA SER A 168 -22.11 13.58 -10.15
C SER A 168 -21.63 14.55 -9.07
N GLY A 169 -20.67 14.11 -8.25
CA GLY A 169 -19.97 14.97 -7.30
C GLY A 169 -19.08 14.13 -6.39
N TYR A 170 -17.82 14.56 -6.21
CA TYR A 170 -16.83 13.92 -5.34
C TYR A 170 -17.34 13.62 -3.92
N GLY A 171 -18.30 14.41 -3.41
CA GLY A 171 -18.96 14.18 -2.11
C GLY A 171 -19.92 12.98 -2.06
N SER A 172 -20.40 12.48 -3.21
CA SER A 172 -21.35 11.37 -3.31
C SER A 172 -20.67 10.01 -3.04
N LEU A 173 -19.47 9.79 -3.62
CA LEU A 173 -18.71 8.55 -3.45
C LEU A 173 -18.20 8.38 -2.00
N GLY A 174 -17.69 9.46 -1.39
CA GLY A 174 -17.25 9.43 0.01
C GLY A 174 -18.39 9.20 1.01
N LYS A 175 -19.59 9.71 0.72
CA LYS A 175 -20.80 9.45 1.53
C LYS A 175 -21.30 8.01 1.35
N PHE A 176 -21.25 7.50 0.11
CA PHE A 176 -21.62 6.14 -0.26
C PHE A 176 -20.76 5.06 0.45
N VAL A 177 -19.42 5.20 0.40
CA VAL A 177 -18.50 4.27 1.09
C VAL A 177 -18.74 4.27 2.61
N ARG A 178 -18.99 5.46 3.19
CA ARG A 178 -19.19 5.62 4.64
C ARG A 178 -20.53 5.06 5.14
N GLU A 179 -21.61 5.16 4.36
CA GLU A 179 -22.93 4.61 4.72
C GLU A 179 -22.94 3.07 4.62
N ARG A 180 -22.16 2.47 3.72
CA ARG A 180 -22.10 1.01 3.49
C ARG A 180 -21.27 0.22 4.51
N ARG A 181 -20.24 0.82 5.14
CA ARG A 181 -19.43 0.17 6.20
C ARG A 181 -20.24 -0.27 7.44
N LYS A 182 -21.50 0.17 7.59
CA LYS A 182 -22.37 -0.22 8.71
C LYS A 182 -22.99 -1.62 8.58
N GLN A 183 -22.89 -2.27 7.42
CA GLN A 183 -23.41 -3.62 7.20
C GLN A 183 -22.31 -4.66 7.51
N LYS A 184 -22.39 -5.28 8.68
CA LYS A 184 -21.43 -6.29 9.19
C LYS A 184 -21.66 -7.64 8.51
N GLY A 185 -20.61 -8.26 7.96
CA GLY A 185 -20.68 -9.68 7.55
C GLY A 185 -19.61 -10.18 6.57
N ILE A 186 -18.73 -9.31 6.04
CA ILE A 186 -17.67 -9.67 5.10
C ILE A 186 -16.32 -9.58 5.83
N VAL A 187 -15.49 -10.63 5.76
CA VAL A 187 -14.07 -10.56 6.12
C VAL A 187 -13.40 -9.70 5.06
N ASN A 188 -13.40 -8.40 5.31
CA ASN A 188 -12.82 -7.43 4.41
C ASN A 188 -11.35 -7.25 4.78
N ASN A 189 -10.45 -7.67 3.89
CA ASN A 189 -9.01 -7.48 4.07
C ASN A 189 -8.53 -6.10 3.61
N ILE A 190 -9.44 -5.21 3.21
CA ILE A 190 -9.13 -3.82 2.85
C ILE A 190 -9.10 -2.97 4.11
N PHE A 191 -8.01 -3.07 4.87
CA PHE A 191 -7.76 -2.21 6.01
C PHE A 191 -6.27 -1.95 6.18
N LEU A 192 -5.95 -0.89 6.91
CA LEU A 192 -4.62 -0.63 7.41
C LEU A 192 -4.54 -1.16 8.84
N THR A 193 -3.44 -1.84 9.19
CA THR A 193 -3.23 -2.35 10.56
C THR A 193 -3.14 -1.21 11.56
N LYS A 194 -3.25 -1.52 12.86
CA LYS A 194 -3.18 -0.49 13.90
C LYS A 194 -1.85 0.27 13.86
N SER A 195 -0.73 -0.40 13.56
CA SER A 195 0.57 0.26 13.47
C SER A 195 0.63 1.18 12.26
N CYS A 196 0.18 0.73 11.08
CA CYS A 196 0.06 1.55 9.88
C CYS A 196 -0.78 2.82 10.09
N VAL A 197 -1.97 2.68 10.69
CA VAL A 197 -2.84 3.83 10.98
C VAL A 197 -2.19 4.79 11.98
N THR A 198 -1.48 4.26 12.99
CA THR A 198 -0.76 5.10 13.95
C THR A 198 0.36 5.86 13.26
N ILE A 199 1.12 5.20 12.36
CA ILE A 199 2.15 5.87 11.56
C ILE A 199 1.53 7.04 10.78
N LEU A 200 0.49 6.79 9.99
CA LEU A 200 -0.17 7.85 9.23
C LEU A 200 -0.72 8.98 10.10
N ALA A 201 -1.23 8.66 11.29
CA ALA A 201 -1.81 9.66 12.20
C ALA A 201 -0.76 10.63 12.76
N TYR A 202 0.52 10.24 12.85
CA TYR A 202 1.60 11.10 13.32
C TYR A 202 2.64 11.42 12.24
N HIS A 203 2.46 10.94 11.02
CA HIS A 203 3.38 11.21 9.92
C HIS A 203 3.40 12.69 9.54
N ARG A 204 4.61 13.25 9.36
CA ARG A 204 4.82 14.68 9.06
C ARG A 204 4.18 15.17 7.77
N TRP A 205 3.94 14.28 6.80
CA TRP A 205 3.28 14.66 5.54
C TRP A 205 1.78 14.85 5.68
N LEU A 206 1.17 14.30 6.73
CA LEU A 206 -0.27 14.36 6.97
C LEU A 206 -0.61 15.32 8.12
N ASN A 207 0.40 15.88 8.78
CA ASN A 207 0.25 16.69 9.97
C ASN A 207 1.23 17.87 10.01
N SER A 208 0.77 19.02 10.48
CA SER A 208 1.58 20.22 10.60
C SER A 208 2.25 20.32 11.99
N PHE A 209 3.22 19.45 12.26
CA PHE A 209 4.03 19.54 13.48
C PHE A 209 5.11 20.63 13.34
N GLN A 210 5.46 21.28 14.45
CA GLN A 210 6.61 22.19 14.46
C GLN A 210 7.89 21.40 14.19
N LEU A 211 8.71 21.88 13.25
CA LEU A 211 10.07 21.37 13.06
C LEU A 211 10.79 21.45 14.39
N SER A 212 11.30 20.31 14.83
CA SER A 212 11.81 20.15 16.17
C SER A 212 13.09 19.34 16.07
N ASP A 213 14.18 19.85 16.64
CA ASP A 213 15.48 19.18 16.76
C ASP A 213 15.43 17.96 17.71
N LYS A 214 14.24 17.60 18.19
CA LYS A 214 14.00 16.45 19.06
C LYS A 214 14.35 15.17 18.30
N VAL A 215 15.34 14.49 18.84
CA VAL A 215 15.91 13.28 18.25
C VAL A 215 15.24 12.05 18.86
N VAL A 216 14.66 11.21 18.00
CA VAL A 216 14.38 9.81 18.33
C VAL A 216 15.70 9.06 18.29
N LYS A 217 16.03 8.33 19.36
CA LYS A 217 17.29 7.62 19.51
C LYS A 217 17.04 6.16 19.81
N PHE A 218 17.92 5.32 19.30
CA PHE A 218 18.02 3.91 19.65
C PHE A 218 19.46 3.60 20.07
N ASP A 219 19.61 2.97 21.23
CA ASP A 219 20.88 2.44 21.71
C ASP A 219 20.93 0.93 21.43
N PRO A 220 21.78 0.46 20.50
CA PRO A 220 21.88 -0.95 20.14
C PRO A 220 22.44 -1.85 21.25
N LEU A 221 23.18 -1.31 22.23
CA LEU A 221 23.75 -2.09 23.33
C LEU A 221 22.70 -2.36 24.40
N THR A 222 21.97 -1.33 24.81
CA THR A 222 20.93 -1.45 25.85
C THR A 222 19.55 -1.81 25.28
N LYS A 223 19.42 -1.80 23.95
CA LYS A 223 18.16 -1.97 23.20
C LYS A 223 17.08 -0.98 23.64
N LEU A 224 17.51 0.23 24.04
CA LEU A 224 16.64 1.28 24.54
C LEU A 224 16.29 2.24 23.41
N VAL A 225 14.99 2.39 23.14
CA VAL A 225 14.43 3.44 22.30
C VAL A 225 14.02 4.61 23.19
N SER A 226 14.32 5.84 22.76
CA SER A 226 13.91 7.06 23.46
C SER A 226 13.52 8.18 22.49
N SER A 227 12.56 9.00 22.91
CA SER A 227 12.18 10.24 22.21
C SER A 227 11.85 11.31 23.24
N THR A 228 12.21 12.56 22.96
CA THR A 228 11.83 13.74 23.77
C THR A 228 10.46 14.32 23.40
N ALA A 229 9.82 13.82 22.35
CA ALA A 229 8.43 14.15 22.00
C ALA A 229 7.44 13.09 22.49
N GLY A 230 7.92 11.90 22.86
CA GLY A 230 7.10 10.76 23.28
C GLY A 230 6.85 9.80 22.11
N LEU A 231 7.12 8.53 22.32
CA LEU A 231 7.00 7.45 21.34
C LEU A 231 5.55 7.18 20.97
N ARG A 232 5.29 6.82 19.71
CA ARG A 232 3.96 6.42 19.20
C ARG A 232 3.96 5.04 18.60
N VAL A 233 4.95 4.72 17.77
CA VAL A 233 5.09 3.41 17.16
C VAL A 233 6.55 2.98 17.21
N ILE A 234 6.76 1.69 17.51
CA ILE A 234 8.01 1.00 17.24
C ILE A 234 7.67 -0.26 16.45
N GLU A 235 8.39 -0.53 15.37
CA GLU A 235 8.29 -1.78 14.62
C GLU A 235 9.67 -2.42 14.47
N LEU A 236 9.71 -3.74 14.54
CA LEU A 236 10.81 -4.53 14.01
C LEU A 236 10.39 -5.01 12.63
N ARG A 237 11.16 -4.60 11.62
CA ARG A 237 10.93 -5.00 10.25
C ARG A 237 12.05 -5.91 9.77
N ASP A 238 11.72 -6.93 9.01
CA ASP A 238 12.69 -7.70 8.27
C ASP A 238 13.48 -6.78 7.33
N GLU A 239 14.81 -6.91 7.29
CA GLU A 239 15.65 -6.03 6.47
C GLU A 239 15.48 -6.29 4.96
N GLU A 240 15.28 -7.55 4.58
CA GLU A 240 15.27 -7.97 3.18
C GLU A 240 13.98 -7.56 2.47
N ASN A 241 12.84 -7.82 3.12
CA ASN A 241 11.53 -7.61 2.52
C ASN A 241 10.66 -6.56 3.23
N GLY A 242 11.12 -5.95 4.34
CA GLY A 242 10.37 -4.90 5.04
C GLY A 242 9.12 -5.38 5.80
N MET A 243 8.94 -6.70 5.97
CA MET A 243 7.82 -7.29 6.74
C MET A 243 7.90 -6.89 8.20
N VAL A 244 6.79 -6.37 8.74
CA VAL A 244 6.66 -6.07 10.17
C VAL A 244 6.57 -7.39 10.95
N LEU A 245 7.66 -7.72 11.65
CA LEU A 245 7.79 -8.91 12.48
C LEU A 245 7.12 -8.73 13.84
N LEU A 246 7.29 -7.55 14.43
CA LEU A 246 6.73 -7.14 15.72
C LEU A 246 6.45 -5.64 15.74
N HIS A 247 5.49 -5.22 16.56
CA HIS A 247 5.22 -3.81 16.78
C HIS A 247 4.75 -3.50 18.19
N TRP A 248 5.03 -2.28 18.65
CA TRP A 248 4.52 -1.71 19.88
C TRP A 248 3.91 -0.33 19.58
N ILE A 249 2.70 -0.12 20.08
CA ILE A 249 1.94 1.10 19.84
C ILE A 249 1.66 1.78 21.18
N PHE A 250 1.86 3.10 21.21
CA PHE A 250 1.67 3.95 22.37
C PHE A 250 0.67 5.07 22.05
N ASP A 251 -0.60 4.70 21.91
CA ASP A 251 -1.73 5.58 21.56
C ASP A 251 -2.44 6.19 22.78
N GLY A 252 -1.89 5.97 23.99
CA GLY A 252 -2.43 6.52 25.23
C GLY A 252 -2.26 8.04 25.37
N ARG A 253 -3.05 8.62 26.29
CA ARG A 253 -2.95 10.05 26.69
C ARG A 253 -1.63 10.35 27.43
N ILE A 254 -1.11 9.37 28.18
CA ILE A 254 0.16 9.48 28.88
C ILE A 254 1.26 9.10 27.90
N LEU A 255 2.13 10.05 27.57
CA LEU A 255 3.24 9.84 26.65
C LEU A 255 4.31 8.94 27.27
N LYS A 256 4.80 8.01 26.45
CA LYS A 256 5.93 7.16 26.80
C LYS A 256 7.20 7.69 26.16
N TYR A 257 8.19 8.11 26.96
CA TYR A 257 9.41 8.74 26.44
C TYR A 257 10.54 7.74 26.16
N SER A 258 10.46 6.53 26.73
CA SER A 258 11.44 5.48 26.50
C SER A 258 10.81 4.08 26.55
N PHE A 259 11.40 3.15 25.84
CA PHE A 259 10.98 1.76 25.79
C PHE A 259 12.19 0.85 25.55
N LYS A 260 12.41 -0.13 26.43
CA LYS A 260 13.41 -1.18 26.22
C LYS A 260 12.77 -2.29 25.40
N LEU A 261 13.38 -2.65 24.28
CA LEU A 261 12.94 -3.79 23.48
C LEU A 261 13.18 -5.09 24.27
N PRO A 262 12.19 -5.99 24.37
CA PRO A 262 12.39 -7.27 25.05
C PRO A 262 13.42 -8.13 24.33
N GLU A 263 14.41 -8.66 25.07
CA GLU A 263 15.50 -9.46 24.47
C GLU A 263 14.99 -10.79 23.89
N GLU A 264 13.97 -11.38 24.51
CA GLU A 264 13.31 -12.62 24.03
C GLU A 264 12.71 -12.44 22.62
N ASP A 265 12.07 -11.29 22.38
CA ASP A 265 11.49 -10.92 21.09
C ASP A 265 12.57 -10.75 20.03
N LEU A 266 13.72 -10.17 20.38
CA LEU A 266 14.84 -9.98 19.45
C LEU A 266 15.52 -11.31 19.08
N GLN A 267 15.65 -12.24 20.02
CA GLN A 267 16.26 -13.55 19.79
C GLN A 267 15.39 -14.44 18.91
N LYS A 268 14.06 -14.28 18.98
CA LYS A 268 13.10 -15.09 18.23
C LYS A 268 13.31 -15.03 16.71
N TYR A 269 13.70 -13.88 16.19
CA TYR A 269 13.73 -13.67 14.75
C TYR A 269 15.07 -14.02 14.10
N GLY A 270 16.19 -14.05 14.82
CA GLY A 270 17.50 -14.56 14.34
C GLY A 270 18.08 -13.91 13.07
N CYS A 271 17.30 -13.08 12.39
CA CYS A 271 17.58 -12.40 11.14
C CYS A 271 17.96 -10.94 11.39
N LYS A 272 18.49 -10.31 10.34
CA LYS A 272 18.73 -8.88 10.34
C LYS A 272 17.40 -8.14 10.29
N TYR A 273 17.27 -7.13 11.14
CA TYR A 273 16.05 -6.35 11.25
C TYR A 273 16.35 -4.85 11.29
N VAL A 274 15.35 -4.08 10.88
CA VAL A 274 15.30 -2.63 11.00
C VAL A 274 14.38 -2.28 12.16
N VAL A 275 14.92 -1.53 13.12
CA VAL A 275 14.12 -0.86 14.15
C VAL A 275 13.56 0.42 13.54
N PHE A 276 12.27 0.43 13.26
CA PHE A 276 11.52 1.62 12.84
C PHE A 276 10.86 2.24 14.07
N VAL A 277 10.98 3.55 14.24
CA VAL A 277 10.34 4.28 15.33
C VAL A 277 9.73 5.56 14.81
N GLU A 278 8.52 5.86 15.23
CA GLU A 278 7.89 7.17 15.06
C GLU A 278 7.44 7.72 16.41
N ASP A 279 7.63 9.03 16.61
CA ASP A 279 7.22 9.74 17.80
C ASP A 279 6.01 10.67 17.58
N ASN A 280 5.59 11.34 18.64
CA ASN A 280 4.40 12.17 18.69
C ASN A 280 4.44 13.40 17.77
N HIS A 281 5.60 13.78 17.24
CA HIS A 281 5.76 14.88 16.27
C HIS A 281 6.13 14.37 14.88
N GLY A 282 6.00 13.06 14.63
CA GLY A 282 6.34 12.43 13.36
C GLY A 282 7.84 12.40 13.07
N ASN A 283 8.70 12.48 14.09
CA ASN A 283 10.11 12.20 13.90
C ASN A 283 10.27 10.69 13.69
N ILE A 284 10.96 10.31 12.61
CA ILE A 284 11.17 8.91 12.26
C ILE A 284 12.64 8.54 12.45
N LEU A 285 12.88 7.39 13.05
CA LEU A 285 14.18 6.71 13.11
C LEU A 285 14.07 5.36 12.41
N LYS A 286 15.04 5.06 11.55
CA LYS A 286 15.25 3.72 10.98
C LYS A 286 16.67 3.29 11.32
N HIS A 287 16.82 2.24 12.11
CA HIS A 287 18.13 1.71 12.51
C HIS A 287 18.27 0.26 12.09
N VAL A 288 19.25 -0.04 11.24
CA VAL A 288 19.58 -1.40 10.81
C VAL A 288 20.44 -2.06 11.88
N ASN A 289 19.97 -3.16 12.47
CA ASN A 289 20.78 -3.96 13.38
C ASN A 289 21.55 -5.00 12.57
N MET A 290 22.86 -4.77 12.40
CA MET A 290 23.80 -5.72 11.80
C MET A 290 24.10 -6.92 12.70
#